data_AF-A0A258AY20-F1
#
_entry.id   AF-A0A258AY20-F1
#
_cell.length_a   1.000
_cell.length_b   1.000
_cell.length_c   1.000
_cell.angle_alpha   90.00
_cell.angle_beta   90.00
_cell.angle_gamma   90.00
#
_symmetry.space_group_name_H-M   'P 1'
#
loop_
_entity.id
_entity.type
_entity.pdbx_description
1 polymer ?
#
loop_
_entity_poly.entity_id
_entity_poly.type
_entity_poly.pdbx_seq_one_letter_code
_entity_poly.pdbx_strand_id
1 'polypeptide(L)'
;MLLYTNALDVSGPTPRVVVDENGQVVFTAWGTKWKQQRAFSLSTAELDALRRLVHELAAMKPLRSYAALDDHHMVMDASYAQMYVRDGRHETAVSVYALEYVLRENAEGMKLRSFESGGPPPQFMRLYDHLKALAETQPPRAQRWTPRQFEVRLRDDLKYLDSPPVKWPKDWPTPNSPSANAHGDHAWNVLLDGSELPQLRRLLPFDESYTAVKIDGKIWAACWRPILPGESGWWNTMMSSRR
;
A
#
# COMPACT_ATOMS: atom_id res chain seq x y z
N MET A 1 14.24 8.12 -10.31
CA MET A 1 13.89 8.01 -8.87
C MET A 1 12.48 7.46 -8.76
N LEU A 2 12.31 6.22 -8.31
CA LEU A 2 10.99 5.67 -7.99
C LEU A 2 10.92 5.53 -6.47
N LEU A 3 9.93 6.20 -5.90
CA LEU A 3 9.69 6.29 -4.49
C LEU A 3 8.37 5.61 -4.21
N TYR A 4 8.37 4.66 -3.30
CA TYR A 4 7.17 3.95 -2.92
C TYR A 4 7.07 3.84 -1.41
N THR A 5 5.95 4.25 -0.85
CA THR A 5 5.52 3.81 0.49
C THR A 5 4.27 2.97 0.40
N ASN A 6 4.34 1.78 0.99
CA ASN A 6 3.14 1.01 1.33
C ASN A 6 2.93 1.10 2.82
N ALA A 7 1.68 1.10 3.26
CA ALA A 7 1.36 0.18 4.33
C ALA A 7 0.67 -1.03 3.73
N LEU A 8 1.29 -2.20 3.92
CA LEU A 8 0.54 -3.44 3.75
C LEU A 8 -0.19 -3.69 5.06
N ASP A 9 -1.32 -3.03 5.23
CA ASP A 9 -2.34 -3.48 6.17
C ASP A 9 -3.73 -2.98 5.79
N VAL A 10 -4.68 -3.89 5.98
CA VAL A 10 -6.09 -3.83 5.60
C VAL A 10 -6.88 -2.83 6.48
N SER A 11 -6.23 -2.25 7.51
CA SER A 11 -6.86 -1.41 8.54
C SER A 11 -6.10 -0.13 8.89
N GLY A 12 -4.86 0.06 8.40
CA GLY A 12 -3.98 1.16 8.84
C GLY A 12 -4.26 2.51 8.15
N PRO A 13 -4.07 3.66 8.83
CA PRO A 13 -4.26 5.00 8.26
C PRO A 13 -3.17 5.41 7.26
N THR A 14 -2.06 4.67 7.19
CA THR A 14 -0.89 5.08 6.40
C THR A 14 -1.24 5.20 4.90
N PRO A 15 -0.99 6.37 4.31
CA PRO A 15 -1.26 6.58 2.90
C PRO A 15 -0.30 5.76 2.03
N ARG A 16 -0.83 5.13 0.98
CA ARG A 16 -0.01 4.60 -0.13
C ARG A 16 0.41 5.77 -1.01
N VAL A 17 1.70 5.99 -1.18
CA VAL A 17 2.25 7.09 -1.99
C VAL A 17 3.29 6.55 -2.96
N VAL A 18 3.22 7.00 -4.21
CA VAL A 18 4.24 6.79 -5.23
C VAL A 18 4.70 8.13 -5.74
N VAL A 19 6.02 8.31 -5.87
CA VAL A 19 6.60 9.43 -6.61
C VAL A 19 7.52 8.89 -7.69
N ASP A 20 7.26 9.26 -8.94
CA ASP A 20 8.13 8.88 -10.06
C ASP A 20 9.32 9.85 -10.23
N GLU A 21 10.14 9.58 -11.24
CA GLU A 21 11.38 10.32 -11.45
C GLU A 21 11.20 11.74 -11.98
N ASN A 22 10.02 12.00 -12.54
CA ASN A 22 9.58 13.28 -13.05
C ASN A 22 8.83 14.08 -11.98
N GLY A 23 8.70 13.54 -10.77
CA GLY A 23 7.99 14.17 -9.67
C GLY A 23 6.47 14.02 -9.75
N GLN A 24 5.96 13.08 -10.56
CA GLN A 24 4.55 12.73 -10.53
C GLN A 24 4.27 11.96 -9.23
N VAL A 25 3.42 12.53 -8.39
CA VAL A 25 2.91 11.92 -7.16
C VAL A 25 1.57 11.25 -7.48
N VAL A 26 1.39 10.03 -7.00
CA VAL A 26 0.11 9.32 -6.93
C VAL A 26 -0.08 8.83 -5.51
N PHE A 27 -1.24 9.10 -4.90
CA PHE A 27 -1.50 8.69 -3.53
C PHE A 27 -2.96 8.33 -3.27
N THR A 28 -3.17 7.52 -2.23
CA THR A 28 -4.49 7.25 -1.68
C THR A 28 -4.84 8.30 -0.63
N ALA A 29 -5.87 9.10 -0.90
CA ALA A 29 -6.44 10.08 0.01
C ALA A 29 -7.66 9.50 0.73
N TRP A 30 -7.79 9.79 2.03
CA TRP A 30 -9.03 9.53 2.76
C TRP A 30 -10.06 10.62 2.41
N GLY A 31 -11.16 10.23 1.76
CA GLY A 31 -12.31 11.10 1.50
C GLY A 31 -13.42 10.89 2.54
N THR A 32 -14.46 11.72 2.49
CA THR A 32 -15.59 11.68 3.47
C THR A 32 -16.43 10.40 3.44
N LYS A 33 -16.39 9.63 2.35
CA LYS A 33 -17.14 8.37 2.20
C LYS A 33 -16.30 7.19 1.71
N TRP A 34 -15.24 7.46 0.94
CA TRP A 34 -14.43 6.43 0.30
C TRP A 34 -12.99 6.92 0.18
N LYS A 35 -12.02 5.99 0.22
CA LYS A 35 -10.67 6.26 -0.25
C LYS A 35 -10.76 6.79 -1.71
N GLN A 36 -9.93 7.76 -2.07
CA GLN A 36 -9.85 8.30 -3.44
C GLN A 36 -8.38 8.32 -3.87
N GLN A 37 -8.11 7.92 -5.11
CA GLN A 37 -6.76 8.10 -5.65
C GLN A 37 -6.63 9.50 -6.23
N ARG A 38 -5.53 10.15 -5.91
CA ARG A 38 -5.21 11.49 -6.38
C ARG A 38 -3.79 11.54 -6.93
N ALA A 39 -3.54 12.50 -7.80
CA ALA A 39 -2.23 12.72 -8.40
C ALA A 39 -1.95 14.21 -8.61
N PHE A 40 -0.67 14.59 -8.53
CA PHE A 40 -0.17 15.91 -8.89
C PHE A 40 1.32 15.82 -9.23
N SER A 41 1.87 16.86 -9.85
CA SER A 41 3.30 16.97 -10.10
C SER A 41 3.95 17.89 -9.07
N LEU A 42 5.10 17.47 -8.54
CA LEU A 42 5.97 18.31 -7.73
C LEU A 42 6.60 19.42 -8.59
N SER A 43 6.77 20.60 -8.02
CA SER A 43 7.67 21.61 -8.57
C SER A 43 9.12 21.11 -8.53
N THR A 44 10.01 21.72 -9.32
CA THR A 44 11.44 21.40 -9.32
C THR A 44 12.05 21.46 -7.92
N ALA A 45 11.72 22.50 -7.14
CA ALA A 45 12.24 22.67 -5.78
C ALA A 45 11.76 21.57 -4.82
N GLU A 46 10.48 21.18 -4.91
CA GLU A 46 9.92 20.09 -4.10
C GLU A 46 10.53 18.73 -4.51
N LEU A 47 10.70 18.49 -5.80
CA LEU A 47 11.33 17.27 -6.32
C LEU A 47 12.79 17.16 -5.87
N ASP A 48 13.54 18.26 -5.91
CA ASP A 48 14.93 18.29 -5.46
C ASP A 48 15.06 18.10 -3.94
N ALA A 49 14.12 18.63 -3.16
CA ALA A 49 14.04 18.36 -1.72
C ALA A 49 13.78 16.89 -1.44
N LEU A 50 12.83 16.28 -2.15
CA LEU A 50 12.53 14.86 -2.03
C LEU A 50 13.71 13.97 -2.44
N ARG A 51 14.42 14.33 -3.52
CA ARG A 51 15.63 13.62 -3.98
C ARG A 51 16.72 13.57 -2.91
N ARG A 52 16.89 14.64 -2.15
CA ARG A 52 17.86 14.67 -1.03
C ARG A 52 17.47 13.66 0.05
N LEU A 53 16.21 13.63 0.48
CA LEU A 53 15.72 12.66 1.47
C LEU A 53 15.87 11.21 0.99
N VAL A 54 15.58 10.96 -0.30
CA VAL A 54 15.78 9.64 -0.91
C VAL A 54 17.23 9.23 -0.91
N HIS A 55 18.12 10.12 -1.34
CA HIS A 55 19.54 9.82 -1.39
C HIS A 55 20.11 9.55 0.00
N GLU A 56 19.71 10.34 1.01
CA GLU A 56 20.10 10.13 2.41
C GLU A 56 19.75 8.73 2.91
N LEU A 57 18.53 8.24 2.62
CA LEU A 57 18.11 6.90 3.00
C LEU A 57 18.80 5.82 2.16
N ALA A 58 18.86 5.98 0.84
CA ALA A 58 19.40 4.99 -0.09
C ALA A 58 20.92 4.77 0.06
N ALA A 59 21.66 5.80 0.51
CA ALA A 59 23.10 5.72 0.75
C ALA A 59 23.46 5.08 2.10
N MET A 60 22.51 4.78 2.98
CA MET A 60 22.78 4.22 4.29
C MET A 60 23.37 2.81 4.23
N LYS A 61 24.47 2.58 4.99
CA LYS A 61 25.06 1.25 5.21
C LYS A 61 25.56 1.09 6.65
N PRO A 62 25.26 -0.03 7.35
CA PRO A 62 24.25 -1.02 6.99
C PRO A 62 22.84 -0.47 7.24
N LEU A 63 21.92 -0.72 6.31
CA LEU A 63 20.50 -0.44 6.51
C LEU A 63 19.78 -1.76 6.78
N ARG A 64 19.16 -1.88 7.95
CA ARG A 64 18.29 -3.04 8.25
C ARG A 64 17.06 -2.95 7.35
N SER A 65 16.79 -3.99 6.57
CA SER A 65 15.59 -4.07 5.72
C SER A 65 14.31 -4.22 6.54
N TYR A 66 14.43 -4.60 7.81
CA TYR A 66 13.32 -4.86 8.71
C TYR A 66 13.59 -4.31 10.12
N ALA A 67 12.57 -3.68 10.70
CA ALA A 67 12.52 -3.30 12.11
C ALA A 67 11.13 -3.63 12.69
N ALA A 68 11.08 -4.36 13.79
CA ALA A 68 9.87 -4.52 14.60
C ALA A 68 9.95 -3.59 15.81
N LEU A 69 8.92 -2.77 16.00
CA LEU A 69 8.85 -1.81 17.10
C LEU A 69 8.07 -2.34 18.30
N ASP A 70 7.33 -3.44 18.11
CA ASP A 70 6.76 -4.26 19.18
C ASP A 70 7.06 -5.73 18.86
N ASP A 71 7.97 -6.32 19.63
CA ASP A 71 8.39 -7.71 19.57
C ASP A 71 7.72 -8.59 20.64
N HIS A 72 7.20 -7.97 21.70
CA HIS A 72 6.60 -8.67 22.85
C HIS A 72 5.13 -9.00 22.64
N HIS A 73 4.45 -8.25 21.78
CA HIS A 73 3.12 -8.59 21.32
C HIS A 73 3.10 -8.39 19.82
N MET A 74 3.01 -9.47 19.04
CA MET A 74 2.44 -9.35 17.70
C MET A 74 1.04 -8.78 17.90
N VAL A 75 0.92 -7.45 17.81
CA VAL A 75 -0.36 -6.77 17.80
C VAL A 75 -1.06 -7.34 16.58
N MET A 76 -1.95 -8.30 16.81
CA MET A 76 -2.83 -8.85 15.79
C MET A 76 -3.53 -7.61 15.21
N ASP A 77 -3.31 -7.34 13.92
CA ASP A 77 -3.78 -6.14 13.19
C ASP A 77 -2.89 -4.88 13.23
N ALA A 78 -1.60 -4.99 13.60
CA ALA A 78 -0.66 -3.89 13.39
C ALA A 78 -0.11 -3.85 11.95
N SER A 79 -0.03 -2.62 11.45
CA SER A 79 0.41 -2.34 10.09
C SER A 79 1.92 -2.25 9.93
N TYR A 80 2.40 -2.57 8.73
CA TYR A 80 3.76 -2.28 8.33
C TYR A 80 3.82 -0.92 7.64
N ALA A 81 4.78 -0.06 8.00
CA ALA A 81 5.23 1.01 7.13
C ALA A 81 6.38 0.50 6.27
N GLN A 82 6.15 0.36 4.97
CA GLN A 82 7.12 -0.13 4.00
C GLN A 82 7.54 1.00 3.09
N MET A 83 8.82 1.02 2.74
CA MET A 83 9.38 1.99 1.82
C MET A 83 10.35 1.31 0.87
N TYR A 84 10.16 1.52 -0.43
CA TYR A 84 11.14 1.21 -1.46
C TYR A 84 11.62 2.53 -2.08
N VAL A 85 12.95 2.70 -2.12
CA VAL A 85 13.58 3.88 -2.71
C VAL A 85 14.65 3.47 -3.71
N ARG A 86 14.74 4.25 -4.79
CA ARG A 86 15.81 4.13 -5.78
C ARG A 86 16.31 5.52 -6.20
N ASP A 87 17.58 5.80 -5.98
CA ASP A 87 18.24 7.08 -6.33
C ASP A 87 18.98 7.04 -7.69
N GLY A 88 18.91 5.89 -8.38
CA GLY A 88 19.59 5.64 -9.65
C GLY A 88 20.93 4.92 -9.51
N ARG A 89 21.56 4.97 -8.33
CA ARG A 89 22.81 4.25 -7.99
C ARG A 89 22.59 3.15 -6.98
N HIS A 90 21.66 3.37 -6.07
CA HIS A 90 21.30 2.52 -4.96
C HIS A 90 19.81 2.22 -5.02
N GLU A 91 19.46 1.04 -4.55
CA GLU A 91 18.09 0.69 -4.21
C GLU A 91 18.05 0.14 -2.79
N THR A 92 16.94 0.40 -2.11
CA THR A 92 16.74 -0.01 -0.73
C THR A 92 15.27 -0.25 -0.47
N ALA A 93 14.99 -1.27 0.34
CA ALA A 93 13.67 -1.54 0.88
C ALA A 93 13.76 -1.62 2.40
N VAL A 94 12.89 -0.90 3.09
CA VAL A 94 12.77 -0.90 4.56
C VAL A 94 11.33 -1.21 4.93
N SER A 95 11.13 -2.07 5.92
CA SER A 95 9.83 -2.42 6.46
C SER A 95 9.85 -2.25 7.97
N VAL A 96 8.95 -1.43 8.50
CA VAL A 96 8.84 -1.11 9.91
C VAL A 96 7.47 -1.57 10.42
N TYR A 97 7.45 -2.60 11.25
CA TYR A 97 6.23 -3.14 11.83
C TYR A 97 5.73 -2.28 13.00
N ALA A 98 4.41 -2.09 13.09
CA ALA A 98 3.71 -1.37 14.15
C ALA A 98 4.07 0.13 14.27
N LEU A 99 4.57 0.77 13.21
CA LEU A 99 5.00 2.18 13.26
C LEU A 99 3.88 3.14 13.69
N GLU A 100 2.74 3.15 13.00
CA GLU A 100 1.64 4.06 13.33
C GLU A 100 1.03 3.76 14.69
N TYR A 101 1.00 2.48 15.10
CA TYR A 101 0.54 2.09 16.43
C TYR A 101 1.39 2.75 17.52
N VAL A 102 2.71 2.61 17.42
CA VAL A 102 3.66 3.20 18.38
C VAL A 102 3.62 4.73 18.34
N LEU A 103 3.54 5.34 17.14
CA LEU A 103 3.42 6.80 17.01
C LEU A 103 2.16 7.35 17.71
N ARG A 104 1.03 6.65 17.59
CA ARG A 104 -0.22 7.03 18.27
C ARG A 104 -0.13 6.88 19.78
N GLU A 105 0.34 5.74 20.28
CA GLU A 105 0.53 5.53 21.73
C GLU A 105 1.43 6.62 22.33
N ASN A 106 2.53 6.96 21.63
CA ASN A 106 3.43 8.03 22.05
C ASN A 106 2.75 9.40 22.09
N ALA A 107 1.92 9.73 21.09
CA ALA A 107 1.18 10.98 21.04
C ALA A 107 0.14 11.08 22.17
N GLU A 108 -0.41 9.95 22.61
CA GLU A 108 -1.38 9.84 23.72
C GLU A 108 -0.70 9.81 25.10
N GLY A 109 0.63 9.95 25.17
CA GLY A 109 1.38 9.95 26.43
C GLY A 109 1.45 8.60 27.12
N MET A 110 1.10 7.50 26.41
CA MET A 110 1.38 6.16 26.89
C MET A 110 2.90 5.96 26.91
N LYS A 111 3.43 5.34 27.98
CA LYS A 111 4.88 5.21 28.21
C LYS A 111 5.57 4.74 26.93
N LEU A 112 6.48 5.57 26.41
CA LEU A 112 7.40 5.25 25.32
C LEU A 112 7.95 3.85 25.55
N ARG A 113 7.48 2.86 24.78
CA ARG A 113 8.27 1.65 24.60
C ARG A 113 9.53 2.12 23.89
N SER A 114 10.64 2.17 24.61
CA SER A 114 11.94 2.35 23.98
C SER A 114 12.04 1.28 22.91
N PHE A 115 12.42 1.65 21.69
CA PHE A 115 12.68 0.66 20.65
C PHE A 115 13.86 -0.19 21.11
N GLU A 116 13.59 -1.33 21.77
CA GLU A 116 14.63 -2.24 22.24
C GLU A 116 15.52 -2.70 21.06
N SER A 117 14.94 -2.69 19.85
CA SER A 117 15.59 -3.00 18.57
C SER A 117 16.31 -1.83 17.88
N GLY A 118 16.32 -0.62 18.46
CA GLY A 118 17.01 0.57 17.93
C GLY A 118 16.20 1.45 16.96
N GLY A 119 14.91 1.15 16.76
CA GLY A 119 13.97 1.97 16.00
C GLY A 119 14.27 2.09 14.49
N PRO A 120 13.39 2.71 13.71
CA PRO A 120 13.71 3.06 12.33
C PRO A 120 14.79 4.15 12.29
N PRO A 121 15.68 4.16 11.28
CA PRO A 121 16.70 5.21 11.19
C PRO A 121 16.05 6.59 11.01
N PRO A 122 16.65 7.68 11.53
CA PRO A 122 16.08 9.03 11.39
C PRO A 122 15.79 9.45 9.94
N GLN A 123 16.59 8.97 8.98
CA GLN A 123 16.43 9.19 7.54
C GLN A 123 15.11 8.59 7.04
N PHE A 124 14.77 7.38 7.50
CA PHE A 124 13.49 6.73 7.19
C PHE A 124 12.34 7.57 7.73
N MET A 125 12.42 8.03 9.00
CA MET A 125 11.36 8.84 9.61
C MET A 125 11.16 10.17 8.88
N ARG A 126 12.22 10.89 8.53
CA ARG A 126 12.11 12.15 7.76
C ARG A 126 11.40 11.94 6.42
N LEU A 127 11.76 10.89 5.69
CA LEU A 127 11.13 10.58 4.41
C LEU A 127 9.69 10.10 4.59
N TYR A 128 9.43 9.29 5.61
CA TYR A 128 8.08 8.84 5.98
C TYR A 128 7.15 10.01 6.27
N ASP A 129 7.56 10.92 7.16
CA ASP A 129 6.79 12.10 7.54
C ASP A 129 6.53 13.01 6.34
N HIS A 130 7.55 13.19 5.48
CA HIS A 130 7.40 13.98 4.26
C HIS A 130 6.34 13.39 3.32
N LEU A 131 6.37 12.08 3.06
CA LEU A 131 5.42 11.41 2.18
C LEU A 131 4.02 11.36 2.77
N LYS A 132 3.91 11.13 4.08
CA LYS A 132 2.65 11.20 4.83
C LYS A 132 2.02 12.58 4.70
N ALA A 133 2.79 13.65 4.93
CA ALA A 133 2.34 15.02 4.78
C ALA A 133 1.86 15.34 3.34
N LEU A 134 2.55 14.86 2.30
CA LEU A 134 2.11 15.04 0.91
C LEU A 134 0.72 14.44 0.65
N ALA A 135 0.42 13.29 1.25
CA ALA A 135 -0.86 12.62 1.08
C ALA A 135 -1.97 13.23 1.95
N GLU A 136 -1.65 13.62 3.18
CA GLU A 136 -2.62 14.16 4.14
C GLU A 136 -3.03 15.60 3.83
N THR A 137 -2.09 16.45 3.38
CA THR A 137 -2.38 17.86 3.04
C THR A 137 -3.28 18.01 1.82
N GLN A 138 -3.42 16.97 0.99
CA GLN A 138 -4.22 16.96 -0.24
C GLN A 138 -4.11 18.27 -1.02
N PRO A 139 -2.92 18.61 -1.55
CA PRO A 139 -2.66 19.94 -2.07
C PRO A 139 -3.70 20.36 -3.10
N PRO A 140 -4.07 21.65 -3.22
CA PRO A 140 -5.15 22.10 -4.11
C PRO A 140 -4.99 21.69 -5.58
N ARG A 141 -3.73 21.51 -6.03
CA ARG A 141 -3.36 21.02 -7.36
C ARG A 141 -3.56 19.51 -7.57
N ALA A 142 -3.87 18.75 -6.53
CA ALA A 142 -4.13 17.31 -6.61
C ALA A 142 -5.43 17.04 -7.35
N GLN A 143 -5.35 16.34 -8.46
CA GLN A 143 -6.51 15.94 -9.26
C GLN A 143 -6.87 14.49 -8.98
N ARG A 144 -8.10 14.10 -9.31
CA ARG A 144 -8.52 12.70 -9.26
C ARG A 144 -7.67 11.88 -10.22
N TRP A 145 -7.20 10.74 -9.76
CA TRP A 145 -6.44 9.79 -10.58
C TRP A 145 -7.22 8.48 -10.74
N THR A 146 -7.20 7.94 -11.95
CA THR A 146 -7.74 6.61 -12.26
C THR A 146 -6.57 5.71 -12.61
N PRO A 147 -6.36 4.59 -11.88
CA PRO A 147 -5.31 3.65 -12.24
C PRO A 147 -5.64 2.99 -13.57
N ARG A 148 -4.58 2.56 -14.28
CA ARG A 148 -4.73 1.74 -15.48
C ARG A 148 -5.30 0.37 -15.19
N GLN A 149 -5.05 -0.16 -13.98
CA GLN A 149 -5.50 -1.49 -13.58
C GLN A 149 -5.84 -1.54 -12.08
N PHE A 150 -6.74 -2.46 -11.74
CA PHE A 150 -7.04 -2.84 -10.37
C PHE A 150 -6.66 -4.30 -10.16
N GLU A 151 -6.16 -4.60 -8.96
CA GLU A 151 -6.04 -5.98 -8.49
C GLU A 151 -7.29 -6.32 -7.70
N VAL A 152 -7.96 -7.41 -8.08
CA VAL A 152 -8.98 -8.05 -7.25
C VAL A 152 -8.39 -9.31 -6.65
N ARG A 153 -8.41 -9.37 -5.32
CA ARG A 153 -8.03 -10.56 -4.56
C ARG A 153 -9.27 -11.40 -4.30
N LEU A 154 -9.18 -12.67 -4.65
CA LEU A 154 -10.20 -13.69 -4.45
C LEU A 154 -9.65 -14.70 -3.44
N ARG A 155 -10.39 -14.98 -2.37
CA ARG A 155 -10.05 -16.04 -1.39
C ARG A 155 -11.19 -17.03 -1.30
N ASP A 156 -10.88 -18.31 -1.15
CA ASP A 156 -11.91 -19.34 -0.98
C ASP A 156 -12.26 -19.64 0.48
N ASP A 157 -11.68 -18.89 1.43
CA ASP A 157 -12.08 -18.93 2.83
C ASP A 157 -13.26 -17.97 3.09
N LEU A 158 -14.43 -18.56 3.35
CA LEU A 158 -15.72 -17.88 3.51
C LEU A 158 -16.14 -17.73 4.98
N LYS A 159 -15.29 -18.11 5.94
CA LYS A 159 -15.66 -18.24 7.36
C LYS A 159 -16.22 -16.98 8.04
N TYR A 160 -16.21 -15.84 7.36
CA TYR A 160 -16.57 -14.53 7.91
C TYR A 160 -17.49 -13.70 7.01
N LEU A 161 -18.16 -14.31 6.02
CA LEU A 161 -19.05 -13.58 5.11
C LEU A 161 -20.52 -13.86 5.41
N ASP A 162 -21.19 -12.91 6.09
CA ASP A 162 -22.61 -13.01 6.44
C ASP A 162 -23.55 -12.55 5.31
N SER A 163 -23.01 -11.98 4.23
CA SER A 163 -23.80 -11.41 3.13
C SER A 163 -24.01 -12.42 1.99
N PRO A 164 -25.21 -12.44 1.36
CA PRO A 164 -25.46 -13.29 0.19
C PRO A 164 -24.51 -12.93 -0.97
N PRO A 165 -24.02 -13.93 -1.73
CA PRO A 165 -23.02 -13.69 -2.76
C PRO A 165 -23.61 -12.89 -3.93
N VAL A 166 -22.90 -11.85 -4.36
CA VAL A 166 -23.23 -11.11 -5.57
C VAL A 166 -22.70 -11.83 -6.81
N LYS A 167 -23.32 -11.59 -7.96
CA LYS A 167 -22.96 -12.25 -9.21
C LYS A 167 -21.70 -11.63 -9.80
N TRP A 168 -20.68 -12.45 -10.07
CA TRP A 168 -19.49 -12.01 -10.79
C TRP A 168 -19.83 -11.73 -12.27
N PRO A 169 -19.37 -10.60 -12.84
CA PRO A 169 -19.55 -10.33 -14.27
C PRO A 169 -18.92 -11.42 -15.13
N LYS A 170 -19.64 -11.86 -16.17
CA LYS A 170 -19.21 -13.00 -17.01
C LYS A 170 -17.92 -12.71 -17.79
N ASP A 171 -17.72 -11.46 -18.17
CA ASP A 171 -16.57 -11.04 -18.99
C ASP A 171 -15.36 -10.65 -18.13
N TRP A 172 -15.49 -10.72 -16.80
CA TRP A 172 -14.38 -10.46 -15.90
C TRP A 172 -13.53 -11.72 -15.71
N PRO A 173 -12.21 -11.55 -15.53
CA PRO A 173 -11.32 -12.66 -15.25
C PRO A 173 -11.75 -13.42 -14.00
N THR A 174 -11.51 -14.73 -14.02
CA THR A 174 -11.78 -15.68 -12.95
C THR A 174 -10.46 -16.28 -12.45
N PRO A 175 -10.45 -17.04 -11.35
CA PRO A 175 -9.25 -17.78 -10.90
C PRO A 175 -8.65 -18.72 -11.95
N ASN A 176 -9.45 -19.13 -12.95
CA ASN A 176 -9.01 -20.00 -14.06
C ASN A 176 -8.56 -19.21 -15.30
N SER A 177 -8.65 -17.88 -15.28
CA SER A 177 -8.19 -17.06 -16.41
C SER A 177 -6.67 -17.10 -16.54
N PRO A 178 -6.10 -17.05 -17.76
CA PRO A 178 -4.65 -17.07 -17.96
C PRO A 178 -3.88 -15.93 -17.26
N SER A 179 -4.57 -14.82 -16.97
CA SER A 179 -4.03 -13.67 -16.27
C SER A 179 -4.16 -13.74 -14.74
N ALA A 180 -4.77 -14.80 -14.21
CA ALA A 180 -4.92 -15.00 -12.78
C ALA A 180 -3.60 -15.52 -12.18
N ASN A 181 -3.17 -14.92 -11.07
CA ASN A 181 -1.97 -15.35 -10.36
C ASN A 181 -2.38 -15.96 -9.02
N ALA A 182 -1.95 -17.20 -8.76
CA ALA A 182 -2.12 -17.82 -7.46
C ALA A 182 -1.27 -17.07 -6.40
N HIS A 183 -1.84 -16.87 -5.22
CA HIS A 183 -1.23 -16.20 -4.09
C HIS A 183 -1.37 -17.09 -2.84
N GLY A 184 -0.53 -18.12 -2.77
CA GLY A 184 -0.68 -19.20 -1.79
C GLY A 184 -1.76 -20.21 -2.20
N ASP A 185 -2.18 -21.06 -1.25
CA ASP A 185 -3.04 -22.21 -1.55
C ASP A 185 -4.53 -21.87 -1.74
N HIS A 186 -4.95 -20.72 -1.21
CA HIS A 186 -6.35 -20.35 -1.02
C HIS A 186 -6.69 -18.93 -1.49
N ALA A 187 -5.79 -18.30 -2.26
CA ALA A 187 -6.02 -16.98 -2.80
C ALA A 187 -5.50 -16.81 -4.23
N TRP A 188 -6.19 -15.98 -4.99
CA TRP A 188 -5.88 -15.63 -6.37
C TRP A 188 -6.00 -14.12 -6.55
N ASN A 189 -5.15 -13.56 -7.39
CA ASN A 189 -5.25 -12.18 -7.83
C ASN A 189 -5.62 -12.16 -9.32
N VAL A 190 -6.65 -11.40 -9.66
CA VAL A 190 -7.03 -11.11 -11.05
C VAL A 190 -6.92 -9.62 -11.32
N LEU A 191 -6.61 -9.25 -12.55
CA LEU A 191 -6.41 -7.87 -12.96
C LEU A 191 -7.61 -7.36 -13.76
N LEU A 192 -8.17 -6.22 -13.37
CA LEU A 192 -9.21 -5.52 -14.12
C LEU A 192 -8.66 -4.24 -14.74
N ASP A 193 -9.19 -3.86 -15.90
CA ASP A 193 -8.86 -2.58 -16.53
C ASP A 193 -9.40 -1.38 -15.72
N GLY A 194 -8.72 -0.24 -15.84
CA GLY A 194 -9.13 1.05 -15.31
C GLY A 194 -10.58 1.42 -15.65
N SER A 195 -11.06 1.03 -16.84
CA SER A 195 -12.41 1.26 -17.34
C SER A 195 -13.48 0.59 -16.48
N GLU A 196 -13.16 -0.51 -15.80
CA GLU A 196 -14.10 -1.29 -15.00
C GLU A 196 -14.39 -0.65 -13.63
N LEU A 197 -13.68 0.41 -13.24
CA LEU A 197 -13.82 1.05 -11.92
C LEU A 197 -15.27 1.35 -11.53
N PRO A 198 -16.14 1.93 -12.40
CA PRO A 198 -17.51 2.24 -12.02
C PRO A 198 -18.33 0.98 -11.69
N GLN A 199 -18.08 -0.13 -12.39
CA GLN A 199 -18.74 -1.40 -12.13
C GLN A 199 -18.15 -2.10 -10.90
N LEU A 200 -16.83 -2.09 -10.75
CA LEU A 200 -16.11 -2.59 -9.59
C LEU A 200 -16.60 -1.95 -8.29
N ARG A 201 -16.75 -0.63 -8.25
CA ARG A 201 -17.26 0.09 -7.05
C ARG A 201 -18.71 -0.22 -6.69
N ARG A 202 -19.52 -0.65 -7.66
CA ARG A 202 -20.90 -1.07 -7.40
C ARG A 202 -20.96 -2.48 -6.85
N LEU A 203 -20.03 -3.33 -7.24
CA LEU A 203 -19.98 -4.73 -6.84
C LEU A 203 -19.26 -4.92 -5.50
N LEU A 204 -18.13 -4.23 -5.32
CA LEU A 204 -17.23 -4.38 -4.19
C LEU A 204 -16.96 -3.01 -3.54
N PRO A 205 -17.16 -2.87 -2.23
CA PRO A 205 -16.85 -1.63 -1.51
C PRO A 205 -15.35 -1.30 -1.59
N PHE A 206 -15.01 -0.01 -1.47
CA PHE A 206 -13.63 0.47 -1.56
C PHE A 206 -13.04 0.74 -0.17
N ASP A 207 -12.98 -0.30 0.64
CA ASP A 207 -12.45 -0.29 2.01
C ASP A 207 -11.64 -1.55 2.33
N GLU A 208 -11.29 -2.35 1.32
CA GLU A 208 -10.59 -3.64 1.46
C GLU A 208 -11.37 -4.70 2.25
N SER A 209 -12.64 -4.44 2.58
CA SER A 209 -13.55 -5.46 3.09
C SER A 209 -13.86 -6.49 2.01
N TYR A 210 -14.03 -7.73 2.43
CA TYR A 210 -14.37 -8.82 1.53
C TYR A 210 -15.88 -8.85 1.30
N THR A 211 -16.28 -8.97 0.04
CA THR A 211 -17.66 -9.25 -0.36
C THR A 211 -17.75 -10.65 -0.94
N ALA A 212 -18.80 -11.39 -0.58
CA ALA A 212 -19.05 -12.70 -1.17
C ALA A 212 -19.44 -12.53 -2.65
N VAL A 213 -18.74 -13.23 -3.55
CA VAL A 213 -19.03 -13.25 -4.99
C VAL A 213 -19.16 -14.68 -5.49
N LYS A 214 -20.05 -14.93 -6.44
CA LYS A 214 -20.20 -16.24 -7.09
C LYS A 214 -19.52 -16.25 -8.46
N ILE A 215 -18.49 -17.08 -8.62
CA ILE A 215 -17.68 -17.26 -9.84
C ILE A 215 -17.71 -18.74 -10.21
N ASP A 216 -18.14 -19.08 -11.42
CA ASP A 216 -18.18 -20.46 -11.93
C ASP A 216 -18.85 -21.47 -10.98
N GLY A 217 -19.89 -21.03 -10.27
CA GLY A 217 -20.62 -21.87 -9.32
C GLY A 217 -20.04 -21.91 -7.90
N LYS A 218 -18.78 -21.51 -7.70
CA LYS A 218 -18.11 -21.41 -6.39
C LYS A 218 -18.26 -20.01 -5.79
N ILE A 219 -18.36 -19.93 -4.46
CA ILE A 219 -18.39 -18.65 -3.74
C ILE A 219 -16.96 -18.29 -3.33
N TRP A 220 -16.63 -17.02 -3.47
CA TRP A 220 -15.33 -16.43 -3.17
C TRP A 220 -15.50 -15.19 -2.30
N ALA A 221 -14.54 -14.93 -1.42
CA ALA A 221 -14.36 -13.64 -0.78
C ALA A 221 -13.58 -12.73 -1.74
N ALA A 222 -14.14 -11.60 -2.16
CA ALA A 222 -13.49 -10.66 -3.07
C ALA A 222 -13.25 -9.30 -2.42
N CYS A 223 -12.04 -8.77 -2.54
CA CYS A 223 -11.71 -7.38 -2.26
C CYS A 223 -10.81 -6.84 -3.38
N TRP A 224 -10.65 -5.51 -3.47
CA TRP A 224 -9.86 -4.93 -4.55
C TRP A 224 -9.05 -3.72 -4.11
N ARG A 225 -8.00 -3.43 -4.89
CA ARG A 225 -7.13 -2.27 -4.68
C ARG A 225 -6.61 -1.72 -6.01
N PRO A 226 -6.31 -0.42 -6.11
CA PRO A 226 -5.63 0.14 -7.26
C PRO A 226 -4.19 -0.38 -7.34
N ILE A 227 -3.74 -0.67 -8.56
CA ILE A 227 -2.33 -0.90 -8.86
C ILE A 227 -1.68 0.46 -9.10
N LEU A 228 -0.65 0.76 -8.33
CA LEU A 228 0.08 2.01 -8.43
C LEU A 228 1.16 1.94 -9.52
N PRO A 229 1.61 3.08 -10.06
CA PRO A 229 2.68 3.09 -11.05
C PRO A 229 3.94 2.36 -10.55
N GLY A 230 4.50 1.50 -11.40
CA GLY A 230 5.74 0.76 -11.11
C GLY A 230 5.59 -0.40 -10.11
N GLU A 231 4.36 -0.73 -9.70
CA GLU A 231 4.09 -1.68 -8.60
C GLU A 231 4.69 -3.07 -8.75
N SER A 232 4.59 -3.65 -9.94
CA SER A 232 5.21 -4.95 -10.23
C SER A 232 6.72 -4.96 -10.01
N GLY A 233 7.41 -3.85 -10.25
CA GLY A 233 8.86 -3.75 -10.10
C GLY A 233 9.30 -3.74 -8.64
N TRP A 234 8.76 -2.81 -7.85
CA TRP A 234 9.21 -2.66 -6.46
C TRP A 234 8.65 -3.73 -5.51
N TRP A 235 7.50 -4.34 -5.84
CA TRP A 235 6.92 -5.40 -5.00
C TRP A 235 7.85 -6.61 -4.89
N ASN A 236 8.43 -7.03 -6.01
CA ASN A 236 9.37 -8.15 -6.04
C ASN A 236 10.61 -7.88 -5.18
N THR A 237 11.16 -6.66 -5.24
CA THR A 237 12.29 -6.27 -4.40
C THR A 237 11.92 -6.29 -2.92
N MET A 238 10.78 -5.71 -2.53
CA MET A 238 10.32 -5.72 -1.14
C MET A 238 10.08 -7.13 -0.58
N MET A 239 9.55 -8.05 -1.39
CA MET A 239 9.32 -9.44 -0.95
C MET A 239 10.63 -10.21 -0.82
N SER A 240 11.63 -9.90 -1.65
CA SER A 240 12.96 -10.51 -1.54
C SER A 240 13.74 -10.07 -0.30
N SER A 241 13.55 -8.84 0.17
CA SER A 241 14.27 -8.27 1.32
C SER A 241 13.76 -8.71 2.69
N ARG A 242 12.67 -9.50 2.73
CA ARG A 242 12.06 -10.08 3.94
C ARG A 242 12.60 -11.48 4.29
N ARG A 243 13.42 -12.08 3.42
CA ARG A 243 14.09 -13.37 3.65
C ARG A 243 15.42 -13.13 4.36
#